data_AF-A0A174CKH2-F1
#
_entry.id   AF-A0A174CKH2-F1
#
_cell.length_a   1.000
_cell.length_b   1.000
_cell.length_c   1.000
_cell.angle_alpha   90.00
_cell.angle_beta   90.00
_cell.angle_gamma   90.00
#
_symmetry.space_group_name_H-M   'P 1'
#
loop_
_entity.id
_entity.type
_entity.pdbx_description
1 polymer ?
#
loop_
_entity_poly.entity_id
_entity_poly.type
_entity_poly.pdbx_seq_one_letter_code
_entity_poly.pdbx_strand_id
1 'polypeptide(L)'
;MLQFKKRSSHAESDIGGSLDIEEQALDFAWYVFIGMQAGYSEQEVSRMYLGKWEEIFYHFKWLHNMRVGKGLFREQTKTSLLDL
;
A
#
# COMPACT_ATOMS: atom_id res chain seq x y z
N MET A 1 21.27 -7.73 39.71
CA MET A 1 20.77 -7.96 38.34
C MET A 1 19.38 -8.58 38.44
N LEU A 2 18.33 -7.83 38.17
CA LEU A 2 16.95 -8.33 38.23
C LEU A 2 16.50 -8.72 36.82
N GLN A 3 16.23 -10.01 36.61
CA GLN A 3 15.73 -10.58 35.36
C GLN A 3 14.25 -10.21 35.19
N PHE A 4 13.92 -9.40 34.20
CA PHE A 4 12.53 -9.07 33.87
C PHE A 4 11.87 -10.28 33.20
N LYS A 5 10.92 -10.92 33.91
CA LYS A 5 10.08 -11.99 33.36
C LYS A 5 9.06 -11.40 32.39
N LYS A 6 9.27 -11.65 31.09
CA LYS A 6 8.37 -11.26 30.00
C LYS A 6 6.98 -11.86 30.25
N ARG A 7 5.95 -11.02 30.29
CA ARG A 7 4.55 -11.46 30.44
C ARG A 7 4.10 -12.01 29.08
N SER A 8 3.73 -13.29 29.05
CA SER A 8 3.08 -13.95 27.92
C SER A 8 1.67 -13.37 27.77
N SER A 9 1.40 -12.71 26.64
CA SER A 9 0.06 -12.32 26.23
C SER A 9 -0.53 -13.44 25.39
N HIS A 10 -1.66 -13.96 25.87
CA HIS A 10 -2.44 -15.05 25.32
C HIS A 10 -3.21 -14.64 24.05
N ALA A 11 -2.48 -14.30 22.98
CA ALA A 11 -3.02 -14.07 21.64
C ALA A 11 -2.22 -14.83 20.57
N GLU A 12 -1.57 -15.93 20.97
CA GLU A 12 -1.07 -16.96 20.06
C GLU A 12 -2.25 -17.83 19.65
N SER A 13 -2.93 -17.46 18.57
CA SER A 13 -3.71 -18.41 17.78
C SER A 13 -3.08 -18.50 16.40
N ASP A 14 -2.20 -19.50 16.28
CA ASP A 14 -1.90 -20.29 15.08
C ASP A 14 -2.15 -19.65 13.71
N ILE A 15 -1.11 -19.02 13.17
CA ILE A 15 -0.85 -19.06 11.72
C ILE A 15 0.60 -19.50 11.56
N GLY A 16 0.77 -20.81 11.38
CA GLY A 16 2.01 -21.45 10.97
C GLY A 16 2.41 -20.96 9.59
N GLY A 17 3.42 -20.09 9.57
CA GLY A 17 4.10 -19.61 8.39
C GLY A 17 5.13 -18.62 8.88
N SER A 18 6.37 -19.08 9.14
CA SER A 18 7.51 -18.19 9.30
C SER A 18 7.75 -17.50 7.95
N LEU A 19 6.95 -16.49 7.64
CA LEU A 19 7.45 -15.37 6.86
C LEU A 19 8.54 -14.78 7.74
N ASP A 20 9.78 -14.81 7.25
CA ASP A 20 10.80 -13.88 7.71
C ASP A 20 10.22 -12.48 7.45
N ILE A 21 9.45 -11.97 8.40
CA ILE A 21 9.05 -10.57 8.45
C ILE A 21 10.35 -9.87 8.78
N GLU A 22 11.13 -9.55 7.74
CA GLU A 22 12.08 -8.46 7.86
C GLU A 22 11.29 -7.32 8.51
N GLU A 23 11.71 -6.88 9.70
CA GLU A 23 11.15 -5.71 10.37
C GLU A 23 11.45 -4.50 9.48
N GLN A 24 10.71 -4.38 8.39
CA GLN A 24 10.89 -3.36 7.39
C GLN A 24 10.34 -2.09 8.03
N ALA A 25 11.25 -1.18 8.34
CA ALA A 25 10.90 0.10 8.94
C ALA A 25 9.85 0.79 8.07
N LEU A 26 8.79 1.29 8.72
CA LEU A 26 7.72 2.02 8.03
C LEU A 26 8.30 3.30 7.42
N ASP A 27 8.28 3.40 6.10
CA ASP A 27 8.63 4.62 5.38
C ASP A 27 7.43 5.57 5.32
N PHE A 28 7.28 6.40 6.35
CA PHE A 28 6.20 7.39 6.44
C PHE A 28 6.14 8.36 5.26
N ALA A 29 7.28 8.68 4.63
CA ALA A 29 7.29 9.57 3.47
C ALA A 29 6.57 8.92 2.28
N TRP A 30 6.76 7.62 2.10
CA TRP A 30 6.06 6.85 1.08
C TRP A 30 4.55 6.79 1.33
N TYR A 31 4.11 6.58 2.57
CA TYR A 31 2.69 6.59 2.95
C TYR A 31 2.00 7.91 2.61
N VAL A 32 2.65 9.03 2.94
CA VAL A 32 2.16 10.39 2.62
C VAL A 32 2.12 10.60 1.11
N PHE A 33 3.20 10.27 0.41
CA PHE A 33 3.30 10.43 -1.03
C PHE A 33 2.17 9.69 -1.77
N ILE A 34 1.94 8.42 -1.44
CA ILE A 34 0.87 7.63 -2.05
C ILE A 34 -0.51 8.16 -1.69
N GLY A 35 -0.72 8.57 -0.43
CA GLY A 35 -1.99 9.17 -0.01
C GLY A 35 -2.31 10.45 -0.78
N MET A 36 -1.30 11.25 -1.11
CA MET A 36 -1.46 12.42 -1.98
C MET A 36 -1.81 12.04 -3.41
N GLN A 37 -1.22 10.98 -3.97
CA GLN A 37 -1.60 10.46 -5.30
C GLN A 37 -3.03 9.91 -5.34
N ALA A 38 -3.53 9.42 -4.20
CA ALA A 38 -4.92 8.99 -4.03
C ALA A 38 -5.91 10.16 -3.88
N GLY A 39 -5.42 11.40 -3.75
CA GLY A 39 -6.24 12.61 -3.67
C GLY A 39 -6.47 13.16 -2.26
N TYR A 40 -5.77 12.65 -1.25
CA TYR A 40 -5.82 13.18 0.11
C TYR A 40 -4.76 14.26 0.33
N SER A 41 -5.02 15.20 1.24
CA SER A 41 -4.00 16.12 1.73
C SER A 41 -3.02 15.42 2.66
N GLU A 42 -1.80 15.95 2.76
CA GLU A 42 -0.78 15.48 3.70
C GLU A 42 -1.32 15.40 5.14
N GLN A 43 -2.06 16.41 5.58
CA GLN A 43 -2.64 16.47 6.93
C GLN A 43 -3.69 15.38 7.18
N GLU A 44 -4.45 15.00 6.15
CA GLU A 44 -5.42 13.90 6.26
C GLU A 44 -4.71 12.56 6.37
N VAL A 45 -3.65 12.35 5.59
CA VAL A 45 -2.87 11.11 5.63
C VAL A 45 -2.10 10.99 6.95
N SER A 46 -1.49 12.07 7.44
CA SER A 46 -0.71 12.06 8.68
C SER A 46 -1.56 11.78 9.93
N ARG A 47 -2.86 12.08 9.88
CA ARG A 47 -3.83 11.82 10.97
C ARG A 47 -4.58 10.50 10.80
N MET A 48 -4.34 9.79 9.70
CA MET A 48 -4.97 8.52 9.40
C MET A 48 -4.25 7.39 10.14
N TYR A 49 -5.01 6.53 10.81
CA TYR A 49 -4.43 5.32 11.37
C TYR A 49 -4.13 4.31 10.25
N LEU A 50 -3.09 3.50 10.43
CA LEU A 50 -2.53 2.63 9.39
C LEU A 50 -3.55 1.65 8.80
N GLY A 51 -4.46 1.09 9.59
CA GLY A 51 -5.48 0.16 9.08
C GLY A 51 -6.42 0.78 8.05
N LYS A 52 -6.84 2.04 8.25
CA LYS A 52 -7.65 2.76 7.25
C LYS A 52 -6.83 3.08 6.00
N TRP A 53 -5.56 3.42 6.17
CA TRP A 53 -4.67 3.66 5.04
C TRP A 53 -4.50 2.40 4.20
N GLU A 54 -4.39 1.22 4.82
CA GLU A 54 -4.26 -0.07 4.13
C GLU A 54 -5.49 -0.37 3.24
N GLU A 55 -6.70 -0.19 3.78
CA GLU A 55 -7.95 -0.35 3.01
C GLU A 55 -7.99 0.59 1.80
N ILE A 56 -7.64 1.86 2.00
CA ILE A 56 -7.58 2.86 0.93
C ILE A 56 -6.54 2.46 -0.12
N PHE A 57 -5.36 2.02 0.33
CA PHE A 57 -4.28 1.60 -0.56
C PHE A 57 -4.68 0.40 -1.42
N TYR A 58 -5.42 -0.56 -0.86
CA TYR A 58 -5.96 -1.69 -1.62
C TYR A 58 -6.87 -1.22 -2.78
N HIS A 59 -7.81 -0.33 -2.49
CA HIS A 59 -8.68 0.26 -3.51
C HIS A 59 -7.92 1.13 -4.52
N PHE A 60 -6.93 1.88 -4.05
CA PHE A 60 -6.07 2.69 -4.91
C PHE A 60 -5.30 1.83 -5.90
N LYS A 61 -4.72 0.70 -5.46
CA LYS A 61 -3.99 -0.24 -6.31
C LYS A 61 -4.90 -0.84 -7.38
N TRP A 62 -6.13 -1.21 -7.01
CA TRP A 62 -7.12 -1.69 -7.97
C TRP A 62 -7.47 -0.62 -9.02
N LEU A 63 -7.74 0.61 -8.59
CA LEU A 63 -8.03 1.74 -9.48
C LEU A 63 -6.85 2.06 -10.41
N HIS A 64 -5.63 2.09 -9.87
CA HIS A 64 -4.41 2.33 -10.64
C HIS A 64 -4.20 1.24 -11.70
N ASN A 65 -4.38 -0.03 -11.32
CA ASN A 65 -4.31 -1.15 -12.26
C ASN A 65 -5.39 -1.07 -13.34
N MET A 66 -6.59 -0.60 -13.02
CA MET A 66 -7.60 -0.36 -14.05
C MET A 66 -7.23 0.79 -14.98
N ARG A 67 -6.70 1.90 -14.45
CA ARG A 67 -6.28 3.06 -15.26
C ARG A 67 -5.14 2.70 -16.21
N VAL A 68 -4.12 2.00 -15.70
CA VAL A 68 -2.90 1.67 -16.44
C VAL A 68 -3.04 0.39 -17.28
N GLY A 69 -3.56 -0.69 -16.69
CA GLY A 69 -3.62 -2.01 -17.31
C GLY A 69 -4.77 -2.22 -18.30
N LYS A 70 -5.86 -1.44 -18.21
CA LYS A 70 -6.97 -1.50 -19.18
C LYS A 70 -6.95 -0.39 -20.23
N GLY A 71 -5.91 0.44 -20.26
CA GLY A 71 -5.73 1.44 -21.32
C GLY A 71 -6.93 2.39 -21.45
N LEU A 72 -7.53 2.83 -20.32
CA LEU A 72 -8.58 3.86 -20.37
C LEU A 72 -8.10 5.15 -21.07
N PHE A 73 -6.79 5.34 -21.11
CA PHE A 73 -6.07 6.41 -21.78
C PHE A 73 -5.06 5.88 -22.81
N ARG A 74 -5.34 4.75 -23.47
CA ARG A 74 -4.50 4.34 -24.61
C ARG A 74 -4.73 5.36 -25.71
N GLU A 75 -3.76 6.23 -25.94
CA GLU A 75 -3.71 7.11 -27.09
C GLU A 75 -3.87 6.21 -28.32
N GLN A 76 -4.93 6.41 -29.11
CA GLN A 76 -5.09 5.65 -30.34
C GLN A 76 -3.89 5.99 -31.21
N THR A 77 -2.95 5.06 -31.31
CA THR A 77 -1.85 5.14 -32.27
C THR A 77 -2.52 5.23 -33.63
N LYS A 78 -2.57 6.43 -34.19
CA LYS A 78 -2.97 6.65 -35.58
C LYS A 78 -1.88 6.01 -36.43
N THR A 79 -2.01 4.71 -36.68
CA THR A 79 -1.24 4.06 -37.73
C THR A 79 -1.69 4.70 -39.04
N SER A 80 -0.76 5.34 -39.73
CA SER A 80 -1.05 5.84 -41.07
C SER A 80 -1.25 4.64 -41.99
N LEU A 81 -2.16 4.74 -42.95
CA LEU A 81 -2.43 3.71 -43.95
C LEU A 81 -1.20 3.24 -44.75
N LEU A 82 -0.07 3.95 -44.65
CA LEU A 82 1.19 3.70 -45.36
C LEU A 82 2.18 2.84 -44.58
N ASP A 83 1.85 2.43 -43.34
CA ASP A 83 2.75 1.64 -42.46
C ASP A 83 2.34 0.15 -42.40
N LEU A 84 1.72 -0.37 -43.47
CA LEU A 84 1.31 -1.76 -43.67
C LEU A 84 2.13 -2.44 -44.76
#